data_AF-A0A8J2TEQ8-F1
#
_entry.id   AF-A0A8J2TEQ8-F1
#
_cell.length_a   1.000
_cell.length_b   1.000
_cell.length_c   1.000
_cell.angle_alpha   90.00
_cell.angle_beta   90.00
_cell.angle_gamma   90.00
#
_symmetry.space_group_name_H-M   'P 1'
#
loop_
_entity.id
_entity.type
_entity.pdbx_description
1 polymer ?
#
loop_
_entity_poly.entity_id
_entity_poly.type
_entity_poly.pdbx_seq_one_letter_code
_entity_poly.pdbx_strand_id
1 'polypeptide(L)'
;MNTVNLMTLCFNKETEQQRMAFYVAQEVLGRRLKKQYRAEDKKFDWKAFKTEFQKQFGELSYSELVKLILDNVMWVRDENHIRELYYYYLKQARENQQKQQSDTTVFNFALK
;
A
#
# COMPACT_ATOMS: atom_id res chain seq x y z
N MET A 1 23.38 -22.86 -7.18
CA MET A 1 22.85 -21.73 -7.97
C MET A 1 21.35 -21.92 -8.10
N ASN A 2 20.54 -21.15 -7.37
CA ASN A 2 19.09 -21.16 -7.53
C ASN A 2 18.75 -20.29 -8.75
N THR A 3 18.52 -20.94 -9.89
CA THR A 3 17.89 -20.31 -11.04
C THR A 3 16.42 -20.05 -10.71
N VAL A 4 16.15 -18.86 -10.18
CA VAL A 4 14.77 -18.36 -10.10
C VAL A 4 14.27 -18.25 -11.54
N ASN A 5 13.39 -19.18 -11.95
CA ASN A 5 12.87 -19.25 -13.30
C ASN A 5 12.03 -18.00 -13.57
N LEU A 6 12.33 -17.31 -14.67
CA LEU A 6 11.60 -16.12 -15.11
C LEU A 6 10.09 -16.38 -15.19
N MET A 7 9.69 -17.62 -15.51
CA MET A 7 8.30 -18.05 -15.51
C MET A 7 7.68 -18.06 -14.11
N THR A 8 8.42 -18.48 -13.08
CA THR A 8 7.95 -18.41 -11.69
C THR A 8 7.86 -16.97 -11.19
N LEU A 9 8.69 -16.06 -11.71
CA LEU A 9 8.61 -14.62 -11.45
C LEU A 9 7.46 -13.93 -12.20
N CYS A 10 7.15 -14.37 -13.43
CA CYS A 10 6.13 -13.75 -14.29
C CYS A 10 4.72 -14.37 -14.13
N PHE A 11 4.59 -15.60 -13.65
CA PHE A 11 3.32 -16.36 -13.65
C PHE A 11 2.80 -16.73 -12.27
N ASN A 12 3.42 -16.28 -11.19
CA ASN A 12 2.86 -16.48 -9.85
C ASN A 12 1.75 -15.43 -9.59
N LYS A 13 0.72 -15.45 -10.44
CA LYS A 13 -0.42 -14.52 -10.44
C LYS A 13 -1.07 -14.43 -9.05
N GLU A 14 -1.13 -15.54 -8.35
CA GLU A 14 -1.65 -15.63 -6.99
C GLU A 14 -0.84 -14.74 -6.03
N THR A 15 0.49 -14.74 -6.12
CA THR A 15 1.33 -13.85 -5.29
C THR A 15 1.24 -12.38 -5.68
N GLU A 16 1.05 -12.05 -6.96
CA GLU A 16 0.83 -10.66 -7.39
C GLU A 16 -0.53 -10.13 -6.95
N GLN A 17 -1.59 -10.94 -7.11
CA GLN A 17 -2.94 -10.61 -6.64
C GLN A 17 -2.98 -10.45 -5.12
N GLN A 18 -2.33 -11.35 -4.38
CA GLN A 18 -2.17 -11.26 -2.94
C GLN A 18 -1.44 -9.96 -2.54
N ARG A 19 -0.29 -9.66 -3.17
CA ARG A 19 0.45 -8.40 -2.92
C ARG A 19 -0.42 -7.17 -3.18
N MET A 20 -1.19 -7.19 -4.27
CA MET A 20 -2.11 -6.12 -4.64
C MET A 20 -3.17 -5.90 -3.57
N ALA A 21 -3.92 -6.94 -3.19
CA ALA A 21 -4.96 -6.85 -2.17
C ALA A 21 -4.38 -6.45 -0.81
N PHE A 22 -3.24 -7.03 -0.43
CA PHE A 22 -2.54 -6.70 0.81
C PHE A 22 -2.13 -5.22 0.85
N TYR A 23 -1.57 -4.70 -0.24
CA TYR A 23 -1.19 -3.29 -0.35
C TYR A 23 -2.41 -2.36 -0.24
N VAL A 24 -3.51 -2.69 -0.90
CA VAL A 24 -4.75 -1.91 -0.82
C VAL A 24 -5.31 -1.91 0.60
N ALA A 25 -5.41 -3.07 1.25
CA ALA A 25 -5.87 -3.16 2.64
C ALA A 25 -5.01 -2.31 3.58
N GLN A 26 -3.68 -2.39 3.43
CA GLN A 26 -2.72 -1.60 4.21
C GLN A 26 -2.89 -0.09 3.99
N GLU A 27 -3.03 0.35 2.74
CA GLU A 27 -3.23 1.78 2.42
C GLU A 27 -4.57 2.31 2.93
N VAL A 28 -5.66 1.56 2.74
CA VAL A 28 -7.00 1.96 3.21
C VAL A 28 -7.02 2.15 4.73
N LEU A 29 -6.55 1.15 5.47
CA LEU A 29 -6.53 1.21 6.93
C LEU A 29 -5.55 2.28 7.43
N GLY A 30 -4.34 2.33 6.87
CA GLY A 30 -3.32 3.29 7.28
C GLY A 30 -3.76 4.74 7.05
N ARG A 31 -4.44 5.04 5.92
CA ARG A 31 -4.97 6.38 5.64
C ARG A 31 -6.10 6.76 6.59
N ARG A 32 -6.97 5.82 6.94
CA ARG A 32 -8.03 6.04 7.93
C ARG A 32 -7.43 6.35 9.30
N LEU A 33 -6.49 5.54 9.78
CA LEU A 33 -5.83 5.74 11.06
C LEU A 33 -5.03 7.05 11.08
N LYS A 34 -4.30 7.37 10.01
CA LYS A 34 -3.61 8.65 9.89
C LYS A 34 -4.56 9.85 10.02
N LYS A 35 -5.74 9.77 9.41
CA LYS A 35 -6.77 10.82 9.52
C LYS A 35 -7.26 10.95 10.96
N GLN A 36 -7.51 9.84 11.64
CA GLN A 36 -7.92 9.81 13.04
C GLN A 36 -6.84 10.38 13.97
N TYR A 37 -5.60 9.93 13.84
CA TYR A 37 -4.46 10.42 14.64
C TYR A 37 -4.27 11.93 14.48
N ARG A 38 -4.40 12.44 13.25
CA ARG A 38 -4.35 13.88 13.00
C ARG A 38 -5.46 14.65 13.72
N ALA A 39 -6.66 14.08 13.83
CA ALA A 39 -7.76 14.70 14.58
C ALA A 39 -7.51 14.71 16.10
N GLU A 40 -6.67 13.79 16.59
CA GLU A 40 -6.23 13.69 17.99
C GLU A 40 -4.90 14.41 18.26
N ASP A 41 -4.38 15.20 17.31
CA ASP A 41 -3.06 15.85 17.34
C ASP A 41 -1.88 14.89 17.61
N LYS A 42 -2.03 13.63 17.18
CA LYS A 42 -1.01 12.58 17.28
C LYS A 42 -0.31 12.36 15.94
N LYS A 43 0.97 12.01 16.00
CA LYS A 43 1.73 11.57 14.81
C LYS A 43 1.43 10.11 14.52
N PHE A 44 1.11 9.81 13.26
CA PHE A 44 0.94 8.44 12.77
C PHE A 44 2.26 7.88 12.24
N ASP A 45 2.76 6.80 12.84
CA ASP A 45 3.96 6.10 12.40
C ASP A 45 3.62 5.01 11.38
N TRP A 46 3.87 5.31 10.10
CA TRP A 46 3.67 4.35 9.01
C TRP A 46 4.56 3.11 9.11
N LYS A 47 5.77 3.21 9.65
CA LYS A 47 6.69 2.08 9.72
C LYS A 47 6.20 1.08 10.76
N ALA A 48 5.90 1.56 11.96
CA ALA A 48 5.34 0.73 13.03
C ALA A 48 4.01 0.08 12.60
N PHE A 49 3.11 0.86 11.99
CA PHE A 49 1.85 0.33 11.46
C PHE A 49 2.08 -0.78 10.43
N LYS A 50 2.96 -0.59 9.44
CA LYS A 50 3.23 -1.60 8.41
C LYS A 50 3.80 -2.89 8.98
N THR A 51 4.68 -2.79 9.98
CA THR A 51 5.22 -3.96 10.68
C THR A 51 4.12 -4.73 11.40
N GLU A 52 3.23 -4.04 12.11
CA GLU A 52 2.15 -4.70 12.83
C GLU A 52 1.10 -5.29 11.88
N PHE A 53 0.75 -4.55 10.82
CA PHE A 53 -0.15 -5.01 9.77
C PHE A 53 0.38 -6.29 9.10
N GLN A 54 1.68 -6.37 8.83
CA GLN A 54 2.31 -7.58 8.28
C GLN A 54 2.20 -8.78 9.22
N LYS A 55 2.36 -8.59 10.53
CA LYS A 55 2.22 -9.69 11.50
C LYS A 55 0.80 -10.23 11.56
N GLN A 56 -0.20 -9.35 11.45
CA GLN A 56 -1.60 -9.72 11.59
C GLN A 56 -2.19 -10.33 10.31
N PHE A 57 -1.81 -9.79 9.14
CA PHE A 57 -2.46 -10.11 7.87
C PHE A 57 -1.51 -10.69 6.80
N GLY A 58 -0.22 -10.82 7.10
CA GLY A 58 0.81 -11.18 6.13
C GLY A 58 0.70 -12.61 5.59
N GLU A 59 0.03 -13.50 6.32
CA GLU A 59 -0.18 -14.90 5.92
C GLU A 59 -1.54 -15.12 5.22
N LEU A 60 -2.40 -14.10 5.14
CA LEU A 60 -3.70 -14.23 4.49
C LEU A 60 -3.54 -14.42 3.00
N SER A 61 -4.30 -15.38 2.46
CA SER A 61 -4.42 -15.62 1.02
C SER A 61 -5.13 -14.45 0.31
N TYR A 62 -5.05 -14.43 -1.02
CA TYR A 62 -5.73 -13.41 -1.81
C TYR A 62 -7.23 -13.34 -1.56
N SER A 63 -7.92 -14.49 -1.49
CA SER A 63 -9.37 -14.55 -1.27
C SER A 63 -9.75 -14.03 0.13
N GLU A 64 -8.95 -14.34 1.15
CA GLU A 64 -9.14 -13.84 2.51
C GLU A 64 -8.94 -12.32 2.58
N LEU A 65 -7.95 -11.78 1.87
CA LEU A 65 -7.71 -10.33 1.79
C LEU A 65 -8.84 -9.61 1.04
N VAL A 66 -9.31 -10.16 -0.08
CA VAL A 66 -10.45 -9.61 -0.83
C VAL A 66 -11.69 -9.58 0.06
N LYS A 67 -12.00 -10.70 0.73
CA LYS A 67 -13.12 -10.78 1.66
C LYS A 67 -12.99 -9.76 2.78
N LEU A 68 -11.82 -9.67 3.41
CA LEU A 68 -11.55 -8.69 4.47
C LEU A 68 -11.85 -7.25 4.00
N ILE A 69 -11.41 -6.89 2.79
CA ILE A 69 -11.67 -5.57 2.21
C ILE A 69 -13.16 -5.37 1.97
N LEU A 70 -13.83 -6.30 1.28
CA LEU A 70 -15.25 -6.15 0.93
C LEU A 70 -16.16 -6.11 2.16
N ASP A 71 -15.85 -6.89 3.19
CA ASP A 71 -16.64 -6.95 4.43
C ASP A 71 -16.49 -5.68 5.28
N ASN A 72 -15.35 -4.97 5.18
CA ASN A 72 -15.02 -3.86 6.08
C ASN A 72 -14.95 -2.49 5.40
N VAL A 73 -14.89 -2.45 4.07
CA VAL A 73 -14.72 -1.23 3.29
C VAL A 73 -15.93 -1.04 2.37
N MET A 74 -16.99 -0.53 2.98
CA MET A 74 -18.33 -0.31 2.39
C MET A 74 -18.39 0.49 1.07
N TRP A 75 -17.32 1.18 0.66
CA TRP A 75 -17.25 1.88 -0.63
C TRP A 75 -16.49 1.09 -1.72
N VAL A 76 -15.81 0.00 -1.35
CA VAL A 76 -15.22 -0.95 -2.30
C VAL A 76 -16.31 -1.91 -2.74
N ARG A 77 -16.39 -2.16 -4.06
CA ARG A 77 -17.54 -2.85 -4.67
C ARG A 77 -17.22 -4.30 -5.00
N ASP A 78 -16.04 -4.53 -5.55
CA ASP A 78 -15.60 -5.80 -6.09
C ASP A 78 -14.06 -5.82 -6.22
N GLU A 79 -13.53 -6.94 -6.69
CA GLU A 79 -12.10 -7.14 -6.96
C GLU A 79 -11.52 -6.18 -8.01
N ASN A 80 -12.32 -5.73 -8.99
CA ASN A 80 -11.85 -4.78 -9.99
C ASN A 80 -11.62 -3.41 -9.36
N HIS A 81 -12.51 -2.98 -8.47
CA HIS A 81 -12.32 -1.75 -7.70
C HIS A 81 -11.06 -1.84 -6.81
N ILE A 82 -10.76 -3.00 -6.22
CA ILE A 82 -9.50 -3.23 -5.49
C ILE A 82 -8.29 -3.02 -6.42
N ARG A 83 -8.33 -3.56 -7.64
CA ARG A 83 -7.26 -3.38 -8.63
C ARG A 83 -7.08 -1.92 -9.05
N GLU A 84 -8.17 -1.19 -9.26
CA GLU A 84 -8.12 0.24 -9.57
C GLU A 84 -7.46 1.04 -8.43
N LEU A 85 -7.82 0.75 -7.19
CA LEU A 85 -7.24 1.38 -6.01
C LEU A 85 -5.74 1.09 -5.89
N TYR A 86 -5.31 -0.13 -6.20
CA TYR A 86 -3.89 -0.48 -6.21
C TYR A 86 -3.10 0.46 -7.13
N TYR A 87 -3.51 0.60 -8.38
CA TYR A 87 -2.83 1.49 -9.32
C TYR A 87 -2.93 2.96 -8.94
N TYR A 88 -4.08 3.37 -8.39
CA TYR A 88 -4.27 4.73 -7.88
C TYR A 88 -3.28 5.07 -6.76
N TYR A 89 -3.13 4.18 -5.77
CA TYR A 89 -2.20 4.38 -4.66
C TYR A 89 -0.74 4.33 -5.11
N LEU A 90 -0.38 3.45 -6.04
CA LEU A 90 0.97 3.45 -6.64
C LEU A 90 1.28 4.76 -7.36
N LYS A 91 0.32 5.31 -8.11
CA LYS A 91 0.48 6.60 -8.78
C LYS A 91 0.71 7.71 -7.76
N GLN A 92 -0.10 7.77 -6.69
CA GLN A 92 0.09 8.76 -5.63
C GLN A 92 1.45 8.63 -4.94
N ALA A 93 1.92 7.40 -4.67
CA ALA A 93 3.22 7.19 -4.04
C ALA A 93 4.35 7.75 -4.91
N ARG A 94 4.31 7.52 -6.24
CA ARG A 94 5.28 8.06 -7.19
C ARG A 94 5.25 9.60 -7.24
N GLU A 95 4.06 10.18 -7.32
CA GLU A 95 3.90 11.64 -7.34
C GLU A 95 4.45 12.28 -6.05
N ASN A 96 4.22 11.66 -4.89
CA ASN A 96 4.76 12.15 -3.62
C ASN A 96 6.29 12.04 -3.55
N GLN A 97 6.88 10.99 -4.13
CA GLN A 97 8.34 10.85 -4.22
C GLN A 97 8.95 11.93 -5.11
N GLN A 98 8.34 12.21 -6.27
CA GLN A 98 8.80 13.25 -7.19
C GLN A 98 8.75 14.65 -6.54
N LYS A 99 7.68 14.96 -5.80
CA LYS A 99 7.56 16.22 -5.05
C LYS A 99 8.64 16.39 -3.97
N GLN A 100 8.95 15.32 -3.23
CA GLN A 100 10.02 15.37 -2.22
C GLN A 100 11.40 15.59 -2.86
N GLN A 101 11.66 15.02 -4.03
CA GLN A 101 12.90 15.25 -4.78
C GLN A 101 12.99 16.69 -5.31
N SER A 102 11.89 17.25 -5.83
CA SER A 102 11.87 18.64 -6.28
C SER A 102 12.07 19.61 -5.12
N ASP A 103 11.41 19.40 -3.98
CA ASP A 103 11.53 20.26 -2.80
C ASP A 103 12.97 20.24 -2.23
N THR A 104 13.59 19.06 -2.18
CA THR A 104 15.00 18.92 -1.77
C THR A 104 15.95 19.63 -2.72
N THR A 105 15.67 19.57 -4.02
CA THR A 105 16.48 20.25 -5.05
C THR A 105 16.37 21.77 -4.91
N VAL A 106 15.16 22.31 -4.76
CA VAL A 106 14.91 23.76 -4.57
C VAL A 106 15.56 24.26 -3.28
N PHE A 107 15.45 23.51 -2.17
CA PHE A 107 16.08 23.89 -0.90
C PHE A 107 17.61 23.97 -1.01
N ASN A 108 18.25 23.05 -1.73
CA ASN A 108 19.70 23.06 -1.95
C ASN A 108 20.18 24.19 -2.88
N PHE A 109 19.31 24.69 -3.78
CA PHE A 109 19.60 25.87 -4.60
C PHE A 109 19.41 27.18 -3.83
N ALA A 110 18.47 27.25 -2.88
CA ALA A 110 18.21 28.45 -2.08
C ALA A 110 19.26 28.72 -0.98
N LEU A 111 20.13 27.75 -0.69
CA LEU A 111 21.21 27.84 0.31
C LEU A 111 22.59 28.12 -0.31
N LYS A 112 22.67 28.37 -1.62
CA LYS A 112 23.89 28.82 -2.33
C LYS A 112 23.76 30.29 -2.71
#